data_AF-A0A0F3GPK5-F1
#
_entry.id   AF-A0A0F3GPK5-F1
#
_cell.length_a   1.000
_cell.length_b   1.000
_cell.length_c   1.000
_cell.angle_alpha   90.00
_cell.angle_beta   90.00
_cell.angle_gamma   90.00
#
_symmetry.space_group_name_H-M   'P 1'
#
loop_
_entity.id
_entity.type
_entity.pdbx_description
1 polymer ?
#
loop_
_entity_poly.entity_id
_entity_poly.type
_entity_poly.pdbx_seq_one_letter_code
_entity_poly.pdbx_strand_id
1 'polypeptide(L)'
;MVGAAREARATVVDVSFHEFNPFGISGMVIIAESHLSIHTWPEYRYAAVDIFTCGDIIDPGTAASYLIRRFDSRNPSIVEMKRGIISCDNVKLPHKVCSDEARVTVNA
;
A
#
# COMPACT_ATOMS: atom_id res chain seq x y z
N MET A 1 0.07 5.01 9.63
CA MET A 1 0.73 4.23 8.56
C MET A 1 1.34 2.91 9.06
N VAL A 2 2.43 2.91 9.84
CA VAL A 2 3.04 1.64 10.34
C VAL A 2 2.03 0.77 11.10
N GLY A 3 1.19 1.38 11.94
CA GLY A 3 0.10 0.66 12.61
C GLY A 3 -0.92 0.04 11.65
N ALA A 4 -1.22 0.68 10.52
CA ALA A 4 -2.14 0.15 9.52
C ALA A 4 -1.52 -1.05 8.78
N ALA A 5 -0.22 -0.97 8.45
CA ALA A 5 0.51 -2.10 7.87
C ALA A 5 0.52 -3.31 8.83
N ARG A 6 0.78 -3.07 10.12
CA ARG A 6 0.75 -4.13 11.15
C ARG A 6 -0.64 -4.72 11.36
N GLU A 7 -1.68 -3.90 11.36
CA GLU A 7 -3.08 -4.36 11.47
C GLU A 7 -3.45 -5.28 10.30
N ALA A 8 -3.03 -4.92 9.09
CA ALA A 8 -3.19 -5.74 7.89
C ALA A 8 -2.23 -6.94 7.84
N ARG A 9 -1.45 -7.19 8.89
CA ARG A 9 -0.44 -8.27 8.98
C ARG A 9 0.64 -8.21 7.89
N ALA A 10 0.90 -7.01 7.37
CA ALA A 10 1.96 -6.79 6.39
C ALA A 10 3.34 -6.78 7.07
N THR A 11 4.34 -7.33 6.39
CA THR A 11 5.73 -7.28 6.84
C THR A 11 6.35 -5.95 6.41
N VAL A 12 6.66 -5.09 7.38
CA VAL A 12 7.29 -3.78 7.13
C VAL A 12 8.79 -3.98 6.86
N VAL A 13 9.25 -3.41 5.75
CA VAL A 13 10.65 -3.44 5.30
C VAL A 13 11.35 -2.13 5.64
N ASP A 14 10.73 -1.00 5.32
CA ASP A 14 11.30 0.32 5.55
C ASP A 14 10.21 1.38 5.76
N VAL A 15 10.58 2.51 6.35
CA VAL A 15 9.69 3.60 6.70
C VAL A 15 10.38 4.95 6.48
N SER A 16 9.78 5.82 5.66
CA SER A 16 10.29 7.17 5.42
C SER A 16 9.17 8.20 5.48
N PHE A 17 9.41 9.30 6.17
CA PHE A 17 8.47 10.41 6.34
C PHE A 17 9.19 11.74 6.18
N HIS A 18 8.50 12.69 5.56
CA HIS A 18 8.92 14.07 5.43
C HIS A 18 7.77 14.99 5.84
N GLU A 19 8.07 15.89 6.77
CA GLU A 19 7.17 16.96 7.18
C GLU A 19 7.50 18.23 6.40
N PHE A 20 6.48 18.86 5.83
CA PHE A 20 6.63 20.11 5.10
C PHE A 20 6.38 21.31 6.01
N ASN A 21 7.03 22.43 5.69
CA ASN A 21 6.76 23.72 6.31
C ASN A 21 5.80 24.52 5.41
N PRO A 22 4.69 25.09 5.93
CA PRO A 22 4.32 25.20 7.35
C PRO A 22 3.62 23.97 7.96
N PHE A 23 3.09 23.07 7.15
CA PHE A 23 2.40 21.86 7.60
C PHE A 23 2.27 20.85 6.44
N GLY A 24 1.83 19.64 6.78
CA GLY A 24 1.62 18.55 5.84
C GLY A 24 2.73 17.51 5.91
N ILE A 25 2.39 16.28 5.56
CA ILE A 25 3.29 15.12 5.65
C ILE A 25 3.17 14.31 4.36
N SER A 26 4.33 13.95 3.80
CA SER A 26 4.44 12.83 2.86
C SER A 26 5.14 11.68 3.55
N GLY A 27 4.66 10.46 3.36
CA GLY A 27 5.33 9.31 3.92
C GLY A 27 5.00 8.01 3.24
N MET A 28 5.89 7.04 3.42
CA MET A 28 5.79 5.73 2.83
C MET A 28 6.24 4.67 3.83
N VAL A 29 5.48 3.58 3.86
CA VAL A 29 5.83 2.34 4.54
C VAL A 29 6.02 1.29 3.46
N ILE A 30 7.26 0.90 3.22
CA ILE A 30 7.59 -0.19 2.30
C ILE A 30 7.26 -1.49 3.00
N ILE A 31 6.51 -2.35 2.33
CA ILE A 31 6.19 -3.69 2.81
C ILE A 31 6.72 -4.72 1.81
N ALA A 32 6.78 -5.99 2.22
CA ALA A 32 7.23 -7.07 1.33
C ALA A 32 6.42 -7.04 0.01
N GLU A 33 7.08 -6.68 -1.09
CA GLU A 33 6.57 -6.66 -2.47
C GLU A 33 5.58 -5.53 -2.84
N SER A 34 5.36 -4.52 -1.97
CA SER A 34 4.48 -3.38 -2.27
C SER A 34 4.69 -2.20 -1.29
N HIS A 35 3.67 -1.35 -1.04
CA HIS A 35 3.81 -0.19 -0.15
C HIS A 35 2.47 0.35 0.37
N LEU A 36 2.53 1.11 1.46
CA LEU A 36 1.49 2.08 1.84
C LEU A 36 2.07 3.50 1.76
N SER A 37 1.41 4.41 1.05
CA SER A 37 1.79 5.83 0.94
C SER A 37 0.76 6.72 1.64
N ILE A 38 1.18 7.92 2.04
CA ILE A 38 0.26 8.97 2.48
C ILE A 38 0.79 10.35 2.12
N HIS A 39 -0.12 11.23 1.71
CA HIS A 39 0.09 12.66 1.56
C HIS A 39 -1.03 13.41 2.29
N THR A 40 -0.71 14.38 3.13
CA THR A 40 -1.70 15.13 3.90
C THR A 40 -1.69 16.62 3.57
N TRP A 41 -2.89 17.21 3.55
CA TRP A 41 -3.12 18.65 3.43
C TRP A 41 -4.01 19.09 4.59
N PRO A 42 -3.42 19.42 5.75
CA PRO A 42 -4.16 19.81 6.95
C PRO A 42 -5.11 21.00 6.73
N GLU A 43 -4.72 21.97 5.91
CA GLU A 43 -5.50 23.15 5.54
C GLU A 43 -6.84 22.80 4.85
N TYR A 44 -6.92 21.62 4.21
CA TYR A 44 -8.14 21.10 3.59
C TYR A 44 -8.77 19.96 4.39
N ARG A 45 -8.19 19.59 5.55
CA ARG A 45 -8.57 18.39 6.32
C ARG A 45 -8.60 17.13 5.44
N TYR A 46 -7.62 17.01 4.55
CA TYR A 46 -7.57 15.96 3.53
C TYR A 46 -6.30 15.12 3.66
N ALA A 47 -6.43 13.84 3.35
CA ALA A 47 -5.31 12.92 3.17
C ALA A 47 -5.58 12.02 1.96
N ALA A 48 -4.59 11.90 1.09
CA ALA A 48 -4.53 10.89 0.05
C ALA A 48 -3.69 9.73 0.57
N VAL A 49 -4.18 8.50 0.39
CA VAL A 49 -3.53 7.28 0.89
C VAL A 49 -3.59 6.22 -0.20
N ASP A 50 -2.45 5.63 -0.55
CA ASP A 50 -2.41 4.40 -1.33
C ASP A 50 -2.11 3.22 -0.40
N ILE A 51 -2.89 2.14 -0.55
CA ILE A 51 -2.67 0.87 0.14
C ILE A 51 -2.48 -0.17 -0.95
N PHE A 52 -1.23 -0.43 -1.30
CA PHE A 52 -0.88 -1.43 -2.28
C PHE A 52 -0.35 -2.66 -1.56
N THR A 53 -1.01 -3.79 -1.72
CA THR A 53 -0.61 -5.08 -1.16
C THR A 53 -0.41 -6.11 -2.27
N CYS A 54 0.48 -7.07 -2.03
CA CYS A 54 0.64 -8.27 -2.86
C CYS A 54 0.15 -9.48 -2.04
N GLY A 55 -0.37 -10.50 -2.72
CA GLY A 55 -0.84 -11.71 -2.03
C GLY A 55 -2.31 -11.71 -1.68
N ASP A 56 -2.86 -12.92 -1.55
CA ASP A 56 -4.25 -13.14 -1.09
C ASP A 56 -4.38 -13.04 0.45
N ILE A 57 -3.26 -12.88 1.16
CA ILE A 57 -3.21 -12.96 2.63
C ILE A 57 -3.46 -11.58 3.26
N ILE A 58 -3.08 -10.51 2.58
CA ILE A 58 -3.14 -9.14 3.12
C ILE A 58 -4.38 -8.45 2.58
N ASP A 59 -5.38 -8.25 3.44
CA ASP A 59 -6.57 -7.48 3.10
C ASP A 59 -6.28 -5.96 3.20
N PRO A 60 -6.29 -5.22 2.07
CA PRO A 60 -6.09 -3.76 2.09
C PRO A 60 -7.23 -3.02 2.81
N GLY A 61 -8.43 -3.60 2.87
CA GLY A 61 -9.59 -3.03 3.57
C GLY A 61 -9.36 -2.89 5.08
N THR A 62 -8.61 -3.81 5.67
CA THR A 62 -8.20 -3.75 7.08
C THR A 62 -7.31 -2.54 7.36
N ALA A 63 -6.31 -2.28 6.51
CA ALA A 63 -5.46 -1.09 6.63
C ALA A 63 -6.26 0.21 6.37
N ALA A 64 -7.16 0.21 5.38
CA ALA A 64 -8.02 1.36 5.08
C ALA A 64 -8.92 1.70 6.27
N SER A 65 -9.61 0.70 6.83
CA SER A 65 -10.50 0.84 7.99
C SER A 65 -9.74 1.33 9.22
N TYR A 66 -8.52 0.84 9.44
CA TYR A 66 -7.65 1.33 10.50
C TYR A 66 -7.35 2.82 10.33
N LEU A 67 -6.98 3.27 9.13
CA LEU A 67 -6.65 4.67 8.86
C LEU A 67 -7.87 5.58 8.96
N ILE A 68 -9.02 5.16 8.44
CA ILE A 68 -10.29 5.91 8.53
C ILE A 68 -10.64 6.18 9.99
N ARG A 69 -10.58 5.16 10.85
CA ARG A 69 -10.82 5.29 12.29
C ARG A 69 -9.78 6.20 12.96
N ARG A 70 -8.51 6.10 12.59
CA ARG A 70 -7.42 6.89 13.21
C ARG A 70 -7.44 8.36 12.82
N PHE A 71 -7.87 8.67 11.60
CA PHE A 71 -8.02 10.04 11.14
C PHE A 71 -9.40 10.64 11.45
N ASP A 72 -10.31 9.86 12.06
CA ASP A 72 -11.72 10.23 12.25
C ASP A 72 -12.36 10.75 10.94
N SER A 73 -12.03 10.09 9.82
CA SER A 73 -12.48 10.54 8.51
C SER A 73 -13.99 10.34 8.37
N ARG A 74 -14.71 11.45 8.18
CA ARG A 74 -16.17 11.46 8.08
C ARG A 74 -16.70 11.15 6.69
N ASN A 75 -15.86 11.29 5.66
CA ASN A 75 -16.23 11.07 4.27
C ASN A 75 -15.11 10.32 3.50
N PRO A 76 -14.83 9.06 3.84
CA PRO A 76 -13.84 8.27 3.11
C PRO A 76 -14.35 7.92 1.71
N SER A 77 -13.47 8.04 0.72
CA SER A 77 -13.69 7.55 -0.64
C SER A 77 -12.60 6.54 -0.97
N ILE A 78 -13.00 5.34 -1.40
CA ILE A 78 -12.09 4.23 -1.66
C ILE A 78 -12.36 3.70 -3.06
N VAL A 79 -11.30 3.52 -3.83
CA VAL A 79 -11.33 2.85 -5.13
C VAL A 79 -10.32 1.71 -5.08
N GLU A 80 -10.77 0.49 -5.34
CA GLU A 80 -9.91 -0.69 -5.42
C GLU A 80 -9.54 -0.96 -6.88
N MET A 81 -8.26 -1.21 -7.12
CA MET A 81 -7.75 -1.54 -8.45
C MET A 81 -6.85 -2.78 -8.36
N LYS A 82 -7.23 -3.82 -9.10
CA LYS A 82 -6.39 -5.01 -9.26
C LYS A 82 -5.18 -4.69 -10.15
N ARG A 83 -4.00 -5.09 -9.71
CA ARG A 83 -2.72 -4.89 -10.41
C ARG A 83 -2.15 -6.24 -10.84
N GLY A 84 -1.35 -6.28 -11.90
CA GLY A 84 -0.66 -7.49 -12.34
C GLY A 84 -1.55 -8.56 -12.99
N ILE A 85 -2.56 -8.16 -13.75
CA ILE A 85 -3.38 -9.10 -14.56
C ILE A 85 -2.54 -9.50 -15.79
N ILE A 86 -1.72 -10.54 -15.64
CA ILE A 86 -0.74 -10.97 -16.65
C ILE A 86 -1.30 -12.07 -17.57
N SER A 87 -2.31 -12.83 -17.13
CA SER A 87 -2.96 -13.88 -17.90
C SER A 87 -4.40 -13.52 -18.22
N CYS A 88 -4.78 -13.64 -19.49
CA CYS A 88 -6.16 -13.53 -19.96
C CYS A 88 -6.98 -14.78 -19.63
N ASP A 89 -6.28 -15.91 -19.52
CA ASP A 89 -6.82 -17.16 -19.01
C ASP A 89 -6.79 -17.08 -17.48
N ASN A 90 -7.86 -17.52 -16.79
CA ASN A 90 -7.99 -17.50 -15.33
C ASN A 90 -7.01 -18.47 -14.60
N VAL A 91 -5.75 -18.52 -15.03
CA VAL A 91 -4.68 -19.32 -14.46
C VAL A 91 -4.01 -18.51 -13.37
N LYS A 92 -4.00 -19.04 -12.14
CA LYS A 92 -3.29 -18.43 -11.03
C LYS A 92 -1.78 -18.57 -11.25
N LEU A 93 -1.11 -17.45 -11.50
CA LEU A 93 0.34 -17.42 -11.58
C LEU A 93 0.94 -17.56 -10.17
N PRO A 94 2.09 -18.23 -10.02
CA PRO A 94 2.73 -18.40 -8.72
C PRO A 94 3.21 -17.04 -8.17
N HIS A 95 3.08 -16.84 -6.85
CA HIS A 95 3.52 -15.61 -6.15
C HIS A 95 5.02 -15.34 -6.28
N LYS A 96 5.83 -16.38 -6.47
CA LYS A 96 7.25 -16.29 -6.81
C LYS A 96 7.54 -17.27 -7.93
N VAL A 97 8.20 -16.80 -8.98
CA VAL A 97 8.77 -17.67 -10.00
C VAL A 97 9.95 -18.40 -9.36
N CYS A 98 9.76 -19.66 -8.99
CA CYS A 98 10.84 -20.51 -8.50
C CYS A 98 11.43 -21.26 -9.70
N SER A 99 12.38 -20.63 -10.40
CA SER A 99 13.17 -21.31 -11.43
C SER A 99 14.52 -20.61 -11.59
N ASP A 100 15.61 -21.39 -11.59
CA ASP A 100 16.99 -20.92 -11.79
C ASP A 100 17.23 -20.21 -13.15
N GLU A 101 16.23 -20.21 -14.05
CA GLU A 101 16.30 -19.62 -15.39
C GLU A 101 15.61 -18.25 -15.52
N ALA A 102 14.93 -17.75 -14.49
CA ALA A 102 14.18 -16.49 -14.58
C ALA A 102 15.06 -15.26 -14.24
N ARG A 103 16.21 -15.12 -14.90
CA ARG A 103 16.90 -13.83 -15.04
C ARG A 103 16.27 -13.03 -16.18
N VAL A 104 14.97 -12.77 -16.10
CA VAL A 104 14.37 -11.68 -16.88
C VAL A 104 14.51 -10.44 -16.03
N THR A 105 15.53 -9.64 -16.32
CA THR A 105 15.70 -8.30 -15.77
C THR A 105 14.41 -7.51 -15.97
N VAL A 106 13.72 -7.21 -14.87
CA VAL A 106 12.82 -6.06 -14.83
C VAL A 106 13.74 -4.85 -14.83
N ASN A 107 14.02 -4.30 -16.01
CA ASN A 107 14.68 -3.01 -16.11
C ASN A 107 13.69 -1.96 -15.58
N ALA A 108 14.05 -1.34 -14.46
CA ALA A 108 13.50 -0.07 -14.03
C ALA A 108 13.96 1.04 -14.99
#